data_AF-A0A8S9FK39-F1
#
_entry.id   AF-A0A8S9FK39-F1
#
_cell.length_a   1.000
_cell.length_b   1.000
_cell.length_c   1.000
_cell.angle_alpha   90.00
_cell.angle_beta   90.00
_cell.angle_gamma   90.00
#
_symmetry.space_group_name_H-M   'P 1'
#
loop_
_entity.id
_entity.type
_entity.pdbx_description
1 polymer ?
#
loop_
_entity_poly.entity_id
_entity_poly.type
_entity_poly.pdbx_seq_one_letter_code
_entity_poly.pdbx_strand_id
1 'polypeptide(L)'
;MTSLSQAWLQKNQFTGSIPKVLTSLPNLQLIDLSNNNLTCDIPMFPATVAFIYKPGNLLLVDSSGPGIASDSNDDIFNLVGMGLLLYFLRLRAPPTKRS
;
A
#
# COMPACT_ATOMS: atom_id res chain seq x y z
N MET A 1 -13.98 2.31 -23.65
CA MET A 1 -13.94 1.24 -22.63
C MET A 1 -12.54 0.66 -22.64
N THR A 2 -11.88 0.63 -21.49
CA THR A 2 -10.52 0.10 -21.34
C THR A 2 -10.57 -1.44 -21.26
N SER A 3 -9.93 -2.11 -22.21
CA SER A 3 -9.86 -3.58 -22.31
C SER A 3 -8.78 -4.21 -21.43
N LEU A 4 -8.33 -3.50 -20.39
CA LEU A 4 -7.23 -3.97 -19.55
C LEU A 4 -7.70 -5.15 -18.71
N SER A 5 -7.06 -6.31 -18.91
CA SER A 5 -7.39 -7.56 -18.23
C SER A 5 -6.36 -7.97 -17.20
N GLN A 6 -5.08 -7.77 -17.49
CA GLN A 6 -3.98 -8.13 -16.61
C GLN A 6 -2.96 -6.99 -16.57
N ALA A 7 -2.49 -6.65 -15.37
CA ALA A 7 -1.49 -5.63 -15.14
C ALA A 7 -0.37 -6.19 -14.26
N TRP A 8 0.83 -6.30 -14.82
CA TRP A 8 2.02 -6.81 -14.14
C TRP A 8 2.96 -5.63 -13.91
N LEU A 9 2.91 -5.09 -12.70
CA LEU A 9 3.59 -3.86 -12.30
C LEU A 9 4.57 -4.09 -11.15
N GLN A 10 4.85 -5.36 -10.84
CA GLN A 10 5.74 -5.75 -9.75
C GLN A 10 7.19 -5.32 -9.98
N LYS A 11 7.95 -5.16 -8.89
CA LYS A 11 9.39 -4.84 -8.89
C LYS A 11 9.71 -3.51 -9.59
N ASN A 12 8.86 -2.51 -9.37
CA ASN A 12 9.10 -1.14 -9.82
C ASN A 12 9.34 -0.22 -8.62
N GLN A 13 9.53 1.06 -8.89
CA GLN A 13 9.70 2.09 -7.86
C GLN A 13 8.46 2.99 -7.75
N PHE A 14 7.26 2.45 -8.01
CA PHE A 14 6.04 3.25 -7.94
C PHE A 14 5.80 3.72 -6.51
N THR A 15 5.45 5.00 -6.36
CA THR A 15 5.20 5.67 -5.09
C THR A 15 3.79 6.25 -5.05
N GLY A 16 3.30 6.57 -3.86
CA GLY A 16 1.98 7.18 -3.67
C GLY A 16 0.85 6.15 -3.57
N SER A 17 -0.39 6.63 -3.63
CA SER A 17 -1.59 5.82 -3.45
C SER A 17 -2.00 5.06 -4.70
N ILE A 18 -2.62 3.90 -4.53
CA ILE A 18 -3.23 3.15 -5.64
C ILE A 18 -4.50 3.89 -6.09
N PRO A 19 -4.60 4.29 -7.37
CA PRO A 19 -5.73 5.07 -7.84
C PRO A 19 -7.02 4.22 -7.89
N LYS A 20 -8.09 4.71 -7.27
CA LYS A 20 -9.40 4.01 -7.18
C LYS A 20 -10.01 3.66 -8.54
N VAL A 21 -9.62 4.35 -9.62
CA VAL A 21 -10.10 4.03 -10.96
C VAL A 21 -9.78 2.57 -11.37
N LEU A 22 -8.69 1.99 -10.84
CA LEU A 22 -8.31 0.61 -11.13
C LEU A 22 -9.34 -0.40 -10.62
N THR A 23 -10.11 -0.06 -9.58
CA THR A 23 -11.17 -0.94 -9.04
C THR A 23 -12.43 -0.94 -9.91
N SER A 24 -12.58 0.04 -10.81
CA SER A 24 -13.73 0.21 -11.69
C SER A 24 -13.53 -0.39 -13.09
N LEU A 25 -12.38 -1.01 -13.34
CA LEU A 25 -12.06 -1.58 -14.65
C LEU A 25 -12.85 -2.87 -14.89
N PRO A 26 -13.76 -2.92 -15.89
CA PRO A 26 -14.74 -4.00 -16.02
C PRO A 26 -14.12 -5.33 -16.45
N ASN A 27 -12.96 -5.31 -17.11
CA ASN A 27 -12.30 -6.50 -17.63
C ASN A 27 -11.09 -6.92 -16.80
N LEU A 28 -10.73 -6.16 -15.75
CA LEU A 28 -9.54 -6.42 -14.97
C LEU A 28 -9.74 -7.70 -14.16
N GLN A 29 -8.78 -8.62 -14.28
CA GLN A 29 -8.78 -9.92 -13.61
C GLN A 29 -7.56 -10.05 -12.70
N LEU A 30 -6.44 -9.42 -13.04
CA LEU A 30 -5.22 -9.49 -12.26
C LEU A 30 -4.48 -8.15 -12.25
N ILE A 31 -4.01 -7.76 -11.08
CA ILE A 31 -3.06 -6.69 -10.92
C ILE A 31 -2.02 -7.03 -9.84
N ASP A 32 -0.75 -7.08 -10.26
CA ASP A 32 0.39 -7.30 -9.38
C ASP A 32 1.18 -6.00 -9.22
N LEU A 33 1.16 -5.45 -8.01
CA LEU A 33 1.88 -4.25 -7.57
C LEU A 33 2.95 -4.60 -6.52
N SER A 34 3.25 -5.87 -6.30
CA SER A 34 4.27 -6.30 -5.33
C SER A 34 5.65 -5.68 -5.62
N ASN A 35 6.47 -5.54 -4.60
CA ASN A 35 7.82 -4.99 -4.68
C ASN A 35 7.86 -3.59 -5.30
N ASN A 36 6.97 -2.71 -4.84
CA ASN A 36 6.98 -1.28 -5.13
C ASN A 36 7.14 -0.48 -3.84
N ASN A 37 7.08 0.85 -3.93
CA ASN A 37 7.19 1.77 -2.81
C ASN A 37 5.88 2.55 -2.58
N LEU A 38 4.74 1.88 -2.82
CA LEU A 38 3.40 2.45 -2.69
C LEU A 38 3.07 2.72 -1.22
N THR A 39 2.21 3.71 -1.02
CA THR A 39 1.87 4.25 0.31
C THR A 39 0.36 4.46 0.42
N CYS A 40 -0.12 4.75 1.63
CA CYS A 40 -1.52 5.06 1.92
C CYS A 40 -2.45 3.84 1.80
N ASP A 41 -3.75 4.10 1.63
CA ASP A 41 -4.80 3.09 1.71
C ASP A 41 -4.85 2.19 0.48
N ILE A 42 -5.09 0.91 0.74
CA ILE A 42 -5.42 -0.07 -0.28
C ILE A 42 -6.89 0.11 -0.69
N PRO A 43 -7.20 0.41 -1.96
CA PRO A 43 -8.58 0.48 -2.41
C PRO A 43 -9.18 -0.93 -2.48
N MET A 44 -10.47 -1.04 -2.19
CA MET A 44 -11.18 -2.31 -2.26
C MET A 44 -11.37 -2.73 -3.73
N PHE A 45 -10.65 -3.77 -4.14
CA PHE A 45 -10.86 -4.43 -5.43
C PHE A 45 -12.05 -5.40 -5.34
N PRO A 46 -12.77 -5.63 -6.45
CA PRO A 46 -13.76 -6.70 -6.52
C PRO A 46 -13.12 -8.05 -6.21
N ALA A 47 -13.85 -8.96 -5.55
CA ALA A 47 -13.36 -10.30 -5.21
C ALA A 47 -12.98 -11.15 -6.44
N THR A 48 -13.45 -10.77 -7.63
CA THR A 48 -13.10 -11.40 -8.90
C THR A 48 -11.72 -11.03 -9.42
N VAL A 49 -11.06 -10.03 -8.81
CA VAL A 49 -9.74 -9.55 -9.22
C VAL A 49 -8.67 -10.11 -8.29
N ALA A 50 -7.69 -10.80 -8.87
CA ALA A 50 -6.47 -11.18 -8.18
C ALA A 50 -5.61 -9.93 -7.95
N PHE A 51 -5.64 -9.40 -6.73
CA PHE A 51 -4.86 -8.24 -6.32
C PHE A 51 -3.65 -8.66 -5.48
N ILE A 52 -2.44 -8.45 -6.02
CA ILE A 52 -1.17 -8.81 -5.38
C ILE A 52 -0.41 -7.53 -5.06
N TYR A 53 -0.05 -7.30 -3.81
CA TYR A 53 0.61 -6.05 -3.38
C TYR A 53 1.72 -6.22 -2.33
N LYS A 54 1.94 -7.43 -1.81
CA LYS A 54 3.06 -7.78 -0.91
C LYS A 54 4.00 -8.75 -1.62
N PRO A 55 5.30 -8.86 -1.24
CA PRO A 55 6.06 -8.03 -0.29
C PRO A 55 6.59 -6.72 -0.92
N GLY A 56 7.14 -5.80 -0.12
CA GLY A 56 7.88 -4.62 -0.60
C GLY A 56 7.18 -3.26 -0.47
N ASN A 57 5.85 -3.21 -0.48
CA ASN A 57 5.08 -1.98 -0.21
C ASN A 57 4.89 -1.74 1.30
N LEU A 58 5.95 -1.30 1.99
CA LEU A 58 6.02 -1.24 3.46
C LEU A 58 5.08 -0.21 4.13
N LEU A 59 4.51 0.71 3.35
CA LEU A 59 3.72 1.86 3.84
C LEU A 59 2.25 1.79 3.41
N LEU A 60 1.80 0.64 2.89
CA LEU A 60 0.39 0.40 2.62
C LEU A 60 -0.33 0.07 3.93
N VAL A 61 -1.43 0.78 4.16
CA VAL A 61 -2.36 0.50 5.25
C VAL A 61 -3.58 -0.18 4.68
N ASP A 62 -3.94 -1.33 5.22
CA ASP A 62 -5.24 -1.90 4.97
C ASP A 62 -6.30 -1.07 5.72
N SER A 63 -7.42 -0.78 5.04
CA SER A 63 -8.51 -0.01 5.64
C SER A 63 -9.29 -0.82 6.70
N SER A 64 -8.83 -2.01 7.06
CA SER A 64 -9.32 -2.79 8.20
C SER A 64 -8.97 -2.17 9.56
N GLY A 65 -8.18 -1.09 9.58
CA GLY A 65 -7.68 -0.51 10.82
C GLY A 65 -6.59 -1.41 11.43
N PRO A 66 -5.99 -1.01 12.58
CA PRO A 66 -4.89 -1.75 13.22
C PRO A 66 -5.30 -3.10 13.85
N GLY A 67 -6.33 -3.76 13.32
CA GLY A 67 -6.81 -5.04 13.82
C GLY A 67 -7.58 -5.77 12.74
N ILE A 68 -6.89 -6.32 11.75
CA ILE A 68 -7.02 -7.71 11.26
C ILE A 68 -6.02 -7.93 10.13
N ALA A 69 -4.72 -7.99 10.47
CA ALA A 69 -3.82 -8.80 9.67
C ALA A 69 -4.25 -10.26 9.88
N SER A 70 -5.15 -10.75 9.02
CA SER A 70 -5.40 -12.16 8.84
C SER A 70 -4.18 -12.77 8.15
N ASP A 71 -3.09 -12.85 8.89
CA ASP A 71 -2.07 -13.88 8.78
C ASP A 71 -1.19 -13.80 10.02
N SER A 72 -1.40 -14.81 10.86
CA SER A 72 -0.67 -15.15 12.08
C SER A 72 0.85 -14.95 11.92
N ASN A 73 1.45 -14.21 12.88
CA ASN A 73 2.88 -14.05 13.24
C ASN A 73 3.54 -12.66 13.10
N ASP A 74 2.84 -11.61 12.63
CA ASP A 74 3.47 -10.29 12.41
C ASP A 74 3.32 -9.28 13.57
N ASP A 75 2.82 -9.69 14.75
CA ASP A 75 2.55 -8.80 15.89
C ASP A 75 3.80 -8.13 16.52
N ILE A 76 5.01 -8.49 16.10
CA ILE A 76 6.25 -7.89 16.63
C ILE A 76 6.60 -6.56 15.93
N PHE A 77 6.13 -6.32 14.70
CA PHE A 77 6.46 -5.10 13.96
C PHE A 77 5.60 -3.88 14.32
N ASN A 78 4.46 -4.07 14.98
CA ASN A 78 3.49 -2.99 15.17
C ASN A 78 3.91 -1.98 16.27
N LEU A 79 4.62 -2.43 17.32
CA LEU A 79 5.05 -1.53 18.39
C LEU A 79 6.39 -0.83 18.11
N VAL A 80 7.33 -1.51 17.44
CA VAL A 80 8.64 -0.94 17.08
C VAL A 80 8.55 -0.08 15.81
N GLY A 81 7.69 -0.47 14.86
CA GLY A 81 7.51 0.22 13.57
C GLY A 81 6.86 1.59 13.69
N MET A 82 5.84 1.77 14.55
CA MET A 82 5.21 3.08 14.78
C MET A 82 6.19 4.12 15.33
N GLY A 83 7.12 3.71 16.21
CA GLY A 83 8.16 4.61 16.73
C GLY A 83 9.14 5.08 15.66
N LEU A 84 9.57 4.16 14.78
CA LEU A 84 10.48 4.46 13.67
C LEU A 84 9.80 5.33 12.60
N LEU A 85 8.52 5.09 12.32
CA LEU A 85 7.74 5.87 11.36
C LEU A 85 7.54 7.32 11.85
N LEU A 86 7.22 7.51 13.14
CA LEU A 86 7.16 8.84 13.75
C LEU A 86 8.53 9.56 13.75
N TYR A 87 9.62 8.81 13.94
CA TYR A 87 10.97 9.35 13.84
C TYR A 87 11.28 9.87 12.42
N PHE A 88 10.99 9.09 11.38
CA PHE A 88 11.18 9.53 9.99
C PHE A 88 10.26 10.69 9.60
N LEU A 89 9.03 10.74 10.12
CA LEU A 89 8.14 11.88 9.92
C LEU A 89 8.66 13.15 10.60
N ARG A 90 9.26 13.05 11.79
CA ARG A 90 9.93 14.18 12.47
C ARG A 90 11.17 14.67 11.73
N LEU A 91 11.93 13.78 11.10
CA LEU A 91 13.10 14.15 10.30
C LEU A 91 12.74 14.87 8.98
N ARG A 92 11.49 14.72 8.51
CA ARG A 92 10.99 15.42 7.31
C ARG A 92 10.35 16.77 7.62
N ALA A 93 10.12 17.11 8.89
CA ALA A 93 9.65 18.44 9.25
C ALA A 93 10.82 19.44 9.16
N PRO A 94 10.72 20.53 8.38
CA PRO A 94 11.77 21.54 8.34
C PRO A 94 11.92 22.18 9.73
N PRO A 95 13.15 22.56 10.14
CA PRO A 95 13.36 23.21 11.44
C PRO A 95 12.52 24.49 11.48
N THR A 96 11.53 24.53 12.37
CA THR A 96 10.84 25.77 12.70
C THR A 96 11.89 26.68 13.34
N LYS A 97 12.29 27.74 12.62
CA LYS A 97 13.09 28.82 13.20
C LYS A 97 12.27 29.39 14.35
N ARG A 98 12.64 29.04 15.58
CA ARG A 98 12.15 29.72 16.77
C ARG A 98 12.85 31.08 16.77
N SER A 99 12.04 32.13 16.60
CA SER A 99 12.43 33.54 16.78
C SER A 99 12.97 33.78 18.18
#